data_AF-A0A1Q3G3Y1-F1
#
_entry.id   AF-A0A1Q3G3Y1-F1
#
_cell.length_a   1.000
_cell.length_b   1.000
_cell.length_c   1.000
_cell.angle_alpha   90.00
_cell.angle_beta   90.00
_cell.angle_gamma   90.00
#
_symmetry.space_group_name_H-M   'P 1'
#
loop_
_entity.id
_entity.type
_entity.pdbx_description
1 polymer ?
#
loop_
_entity_poly.entity_id
_entity_poly.type
_entity_poly.pdbx_seq_one_letter_code
_entity_poly.pdbx_strand_id
1 'polypeptide(L)'
;MLDLEVVPERSLGCDNWEFILGMHFSQAVAIIQSQVGIIKGVQVLYSDTTPLNVDIIINLPQDGIRLIFDPVQQRLKAIEVFNMKLVKLKYYGLPFNSPEVVPSIEEIEHSFGATHPGVYDAAKQLFALHFRGLSFYFPVDSKLQPGYAHGLGSLHFPSGASPIVSKMALYCGGSVAESRPPPLPLSCYNQQLYLESATVLRNSAGTRGLRLQLYTEGSPRALEPRKQCLTREVIFGDSCQDVASNLGAPSRVFFKSEDKMKIHSPSAHRRVQSKRSDFFFNYFTLGIDILFDARTQRAKKIILHTNYPGHYNFNMYHRCEFNLQLAPDKVTEDTPLDSPVSVSAYCKWDTISARLAPAERPVVLHRAGSTNTANVFGSTFCYGYQDIIFEVMPNNYIASVTLYNPCPYSESAYAIGSNASSVSNSTRNLLQDGGGGGGGSKPINNIRISA
;
A
#
# COMPACT_ATOMS: atom_id res chain seq x y z
N MET A 1 -9.77 28.51 2.68
CA MET A 1 -9.08 27.96 3.87
C MET A 1 -9.99 26.90 4.45
N LEU A 2 -9.45 25.71 4.72
CA LEU A 2 -10.21 24.65 5.36
C LEU A 2 -10.55 25.06 6.80
N ASP A 3 -11.73 24.67 7.28
CA ASP A 3 -12.20 24.86 8.65
C ASP A 3 -12.44 23.48 9.26
N LEU A 4 -11.55 23.08 10.17
CA LEU A 4 -11.41 21.69 10.61
C LEU A 4 -11.46 21.57 12.14
N GLU A 5 -12.17 20.56 12.61
CA GLU A 5 -12.19 20.09 13.98
C GLU A 5 -11.02 19.13 14.22
N VAL A 6 -10.30 19.37 15.32
CA VAL A 6 -9.22 18.50 15.81
C VAL A 6 -9.79 17.57 16.87
N VAL A 7 -9.72 16.26 16.64
CA VAL A 7 -10.08 15.25 17.63
C VAL A 7 -8.80 14.50 18.04
N PRO A 8 -8.25 14.78 19.25
CA PRO A 8 -7.01 14.16 19.72
C PRO A 8 -7.05 12.63 19.63
N GLU A 9 -5.92 12.01 19.28
CA GLU A 9 -5.77 10.56 19.04
C GLU A 9 -6.67 9.95 17.95
N ARG A 10 -7.48 10.76 17.24
CA ARG A 10 -8.49 10.23 16.32
C ARG A 10 -8.44 10.83 14.92
N SER A 11 -8.74 12.12 14.76
CA SER A 11 -8.99 12.66 13.41
C SER A 11 -8.82 14.17 13.29
N LEU A 12 -8.68 14.61 12.03
CA LEU A 12 -8.76 16.00 11.61
C LEU A 12 -9.77 16.08 10.46
N GLY A 13 -10.84 16.86 10.61
CA GLY A 13 -11.93 16.85 9.63
C GLY A 13 -13.00 17.90 9.85
N CYS A 14 -14.08 17.81 9.10
CA CYS A 14 -15.31 18.59 9.28
C CYS A 14 -16.53 17.67 9.16
N ASP A 15 -17.74 18.24 9.21
CA ASP A 15 -18.98 17.46 9.19
C ASP A 15 -19.15 16.58 7.94
N ASN A 16 -18.48 16.93 6.83
CA ASN A 16 -18.61 16.23 5.56
C ASN A 16 -17.56 15.13 5.35
N TRP A 17 -16.38 15.26 5.96
CA TRP A 17 -15.26 14.33 5.77
C TRP A 17 -14.25 14.48 6.90
N GLU A 18 -13.57 13.38 7.25
CA GLU A 18 -12.48 13.41 8.22
C GLU A 18 -11.32 12.51 7.81
N PHE A 19 -10.09 12.99 8.05
CA PHE A 19 -8.90 12.14 8.02
C PHE A 19 -8.74 11.48 9.38
N ILE A 20 -8.87 10.15 9.42
CA ILE A 20 -8.85 9.36 10.65
C ILE A 20 -7.51 8.63 10.76
N LEU A 21 -6.85 8.75 11.90
CA LEU A 21 -5.65 7.95 12.21
C LEU A 21 -5.97 6.46 12.07
N GLY A 22 -5.11 5.72 11.37
CA GLY A 22 -5.28 4.32 11.02
C GLY A 22 -6.02 4.07 9.71
N MET A 23 -6.62 5.08 9.07
CA MET A 23 -7.25 4.89 7.75
C MET A 23 -6.21 4.53 6.69
N HIS A 24 -6.61 3.76 5.68
CA HIS A 24 -5.71 3.37 4.60
C HIS A 24 -5.47 4.54 3.64
N PHE A 25 -4.29 4.58 3.02
CA PHE A 25 -3.88 5.60 2.04
C PHE A 25 -4.95 5.86 0.97
N SER A 26 -5.55 4.81 0.42
CA SER A 26 -6.59 4.92 -0.60
C SER A 26 -7.87 5.63 -0.14
N GLN A 27 -8.19 5.57 1.15
CA GLN A 27 -9.36 6.26 1.70
C GLN A 27 -9.11 7.76 1.82
N ALA A 28 -7.91 8.14 2.25
CA ALA A 28 -7.50 9.55 2.26
C ALA A 28 -7.48 10.14 0.84
N VAL A 29 -6.98 9.37 -0.15
CA VAL A 29 -7.04 9.78 -1.56
C VAL A 29 -8.49 9.94 -2.04
N ALA A 30 -9.38 9.01 -1.69
CA ALA A 30 -10.79 9.11 -2.05
C ALA A 30 -11.48 10.35 -1.46
N ILE A 31 -11.17 10.70 -0.21
CA ILE A 31 -11.64 11.95 0.42
C ILE A 31 -11.13 13.15 -0.37
N ILE A 32 -9.82 13.22 -0.64
CA ILE A 32 -9.23 14.34 -1.38
C ILE A 32 -9.86 14.48 -2.77
N GLN A 33 -10.08 13.36 -3.46
CA GLN A 33 -10.74 13.31 -4.77
C GLN A 33 -12.23 13.70 -4.71
N SER A 34 -12.91 13.52 -3.58
CA SER A 34 -14.30 13.98 -3.44
C SER A 34 -14.39 15.49 -3.15
N GLN A 35 -13.28 16.11 -2.73
CA GLN A 35 -13.20 17.55 -2.42
C GLN A 35 -12.61 18.36 -3.59
N VAL A 36 -13.01 18.00 -4.83
CA VAL A 36 -12.57 18.69 -6.06
C VAL A 36 -12.83 20.19 -5.96
N GLY A 37 -11.80 20.98 -6.27
CA GLY A 37 -11.90 22.45 -6.26
C GLY A 37 -11.76 23.09 -4.87
N ILE A 38 -11.81 22.31 -3.78
CA ILE A 38 -11.52 22.76 -2.42
C ILE A 38 -10.06 22.47 -2.08
N ILE A 39 -9.67 21.20 -2.09
CA ILE A 39 -8.28 20.78 -1.85
C ILE A 39 -7.52 20.82 -3.17
N LYS A 40 -6.40 21.56 -3.22
CA LYS A 40 -5.63 21.80 -4.45
C LYS A 40 -4.14 21.62 -4.24
N GLY A 41 -3.44 21.29 -5.33
CA GLY A 41 -1.98 21.19 -5.33
C GLY A 41 -1.44 19.99 -4.53
N VAL A 42 -2.20 18.90 -4.49
CA VAL A 42 -1.87 17.66 -3.78
C VAL A 42 -0.59 17.03 -4.34
N GLN A 43 0.31 16.66 -3.45
CA GLN A 43 1.58 16.00 -3.77
C GLN A 43 1.69 14.70 -2.99
N VAL A 44 2.14 13.63 -3.66
CA VAL A 44 2.50 12.37 -3.00
C VAL A 44 4.01 12.21 -3.03
N LEU A 45 4.60 12.09 -1.83
CA LEU A 45 6.03 11.90 -1.63
C LEU A 45 6.28 10.48 -1.11
N TYR A 46 7.26 9.80 -1.70
CA TYR A 46 7.69 8.46 -1.31
C TYR A 46 9.13 8.20 -1.78
N SER A 47 9.75 7.13 -1.30
CA SER A 47 11.07 6.69 -1.74
C SER A 47 10.96 5.51 -2.72
N ASP A 48 11.47 5.66 -3.94
CA ASP A 48 11.59 4.55 -4.89
C ASP A 48 12.69 3.54 -4.52
N THR A 49 13.74 3.98 -3.84
CA THR A 49 14.90 3.14 -3.50
C THR A 49 14.67 2.32 -2.24
N THR A 50 13.96 2.89 -1.27
CA THR A 50 13.70 2.30 0.06
C THR A 50 12.24 2.49 0.48
N PRO A 51 11.27 1.98 -0.30
CA PRO A 51 9.83 2.25 -0.11
C PRO A 51 9.26 1.69 1.21
N LEU A 52 9.95 0.76 1.87
CA LEU A 52 9.53 0.16 3.15
C LEU A 52 10.08 0.89 4.38
N ASN A 53 11.06 1.78 4.21
CA ASN A 53 11.75 2.43 5.33
C ASN A 53 11.42 3.91 5.45
N VAL A 54 10.83 4.50 4.41
CA VAL A 54 10.51 5.93 4.34
C VAL A 54 9.01 6.07 4.20
N ASP A 55 8.40 6.82 5.12
CA ASP A 55 6.96 7.07 5.15
C ASP A 55 6.43 7.60 3.81
N ILE A 56 5.20 7.22 3.50
CA ILE A 56 4.47 7.77 2.35
C ILE A 56 3.75 9.03 2.84
N ILE A 57 3.90 10.15 2.15
CA ILE A 57 3.34 11.44 2.58
C ILE A 57 2.39 11.96 1.52
N ILE A 58 1.16 12.30 1.92
CA ILE A 58 0.31 13.20 1.15
C ILE A 58 0.52 14.61 1.69
N ASN A 59 1.12 15.47 0.88
CA ASN A 59 1.39 16.86 1.21
C ASN A 59 0.33 17.76 0.55
N LEU A 60 -0.34 18.58 1.37
CA LEU A 60 -1.36 19.55 0.97
C LEU A 60 -0.80 20.97 1.19
N PRO A 61 0.10 21.44 0.31
CA PRO A 61 0.84 22.67 0.53
C PRO A 61 -0.03 23.93 0.57
N GLN A 62 -1.17 23.93 -0.13
CA GLN A 62 -2.10 25.06 -0.16
C GLN A 62 -2.99 25.13 1.09
N ASP A 63 -3.09 24.02 1.83
CA ASP A 63 -3.92 23.89 3.03
C ASP A 63 -3.07 23.79 4.31
N GLY A 64 -1.73 23.71 4.19
CA GLY A 64 -0.81 23.64 5.31
C GLY A 64 -0.81 22.30 6.06
N ILE A 65 -1.27 21.21 5.42
CA ILE A 65 -1.45 19.89 6.04
C ILE A 65 -0.55 18.84 5.39
N ARG A 66 0.00 17.92 6.18
CA ARG A 66 0.67 16.68 5.73
C ARG A 66 0.02 15.49 6.42
N LEU A 67 -0.31 14.49 5.62
CA LEU A 67 -0.76 13.18 6.09
C LEU A 67 0.41 12.20 5.94
N ILE A 68 0.84 11.61 7.05
CA ILE A 68 2.01 10.73 7.10
C ILE A 68 1.53 9.29 7.28
N PHE A 69 1.83 8.45 6.31
CA PHE A 69 1.43 7.05 6.28
C PHE A 69 2.63 6.15 6.54
N ASP A 70 2.40 5.11 7.34
CA ASP A 70 3.36 4.03 7.52
C ASP A 70 3.67 3.35 6.17
N PRO A 71 4.95 3.09 5.84
CA PRO A 71 5.34 2.56 4.53
C PRO A 71 4.97 1.08 4.31
N VAL A 72 4.81 0.33 5.40
CA VAL A 72 4.52 -1.10 5.38
C VAL A 72 3.02 -1.31 5.34
N GLN A 73 2.30 -0.77 6.33
CA GLN A 73 0.87 -0.92 6.50
C GLN A 73 0.04 0.05 5.64
N GLN A 74 0.66 1.11 5.13
CA GLN A 74 0.02 2.13 4.28
C GLN A 74 -1.18 2.78 4.95
N ARG A 75 -1.10 2.92 6.28
CA ARG A 75 -2.11 3.52 7.15
C ARG A 75 -1.62 4.83 7.74
N LEU A 76 -2.54 5.76 7.92
CA LEU A 76 -2.27 7.09 8.46
C LEU A 76 -1.78 6.97 9.90
N LYS A 77 -0.54 7.38 10.18
CA LYS A 77 0.04 7.31 11.53
C LYS A 77 0.12 8.67 12.23
N ALA A 78 0.24 9.74 11.45
CA ALA A 78 0.26 11.11 11.96
C ALA A 78 -0.31 12.10 10.94
N ILE A 79 -0.91 13.17 11.45
CA ILE A 79 -1.37 14.33 10.69
C ILE A 79 -0.60 15.53 11.22
N GLU A 80 0.09 16.25 10.34
CA GLU A 80 0.80 17.47 10.69
C GLU A 80 0.14 18.68 10.04
N VAL A 81 -0.14 19.70 10.84
CA VAL A 81 -0.41 21.05 10.32
C VAL A 81 0.91 21.82 10.41
N PHE A 82 1.57 22.01 9.27
CA PHE A 82 2.87 22.65 9.20
C PHE A 82 2.80 24.14 8.86
N ASN A 83 1.61 24.66 8.53
CA ASN A 83 1.38 26.07 8.35
C ASN A 83 0.00 26.47 8.90
N MET A 84 -0.01 26.97 10.14
CA MET A 84 -1.22 27.37 10.85
C MET A 84 -2.01 28.49 10.14
N LYS A 85 -1.36 29.26 9.25
CA LYS A 85 -1.99 30.39 8.54
C LYS A 85 -2.91 29.95 7.39
N LEU A 86 -2.86 28.67 6.99
CA LEU A 86 -3.60 28.14 5.82
C LEU A 86 -4.80 27.27 6.21
N VAL A 87 -5.09 27.12 7.51
CA VAL A 87 -6.19 26.32 8.04
C VAL A 87 -6.83 27.02 9.25
N LYS A 88 -8.15 26.92 9.40
CA LYS A 88 -8.85 27.23 10.66
C LYS A 88 -9.01 25.94 11.46
N LEU A 89 -8.70 25.97 12.75
CA LEU A 89 -8.78 24.80 13.62
C LEU A 89 -9.65 25.07 14.84
N LYS A 90 -10.45 24.07 15.18
CA LYS A 90 -11.34 24.06 16.34
C LYS A 90 -11.09 22.85 17.22
N TYR A 91 -11.40 22.98 18.50
CA TYR A 91 -11.41 21.91 19.48
C TYR A 91 -12.68 22.03 20.34
N TYR A 92 -13.48 20.96 20.36
CA TYR A 92 -14.86 20.98 20.87
C TYR A 92 -15.71 22.10 20.28
N GLY A 93 -15.51 22.39 18.99
CA GLY A 93 -16.21 23.46 18.27
C GLY A 93 -15.74 24.88 18.57
N LEU A 94 -14.81 25.07 19.51
CA LEU A 94 -14.23 26.38 19.83
C LEU A 94 -12.97 26.63 18.98
N PRO A 95 -12.86 27.76 18.27
CA PRO A 95 -11.70 28.07 17.46
C PRO A 95 -10.49 28.41 18.33
N PHE A 96 -9.36 27.74 18.08
CA PHE A 96 -8.07 28.07 18.71
C PHE A 96 -7.03 28.56 17.69
N ASN A 97 -7.33 28.44 16.38
CA ASN A 97 -6.51 28.97 15.30
C ASN A 97 -7.42 29.44 14.15
N SER A 98 -7.45 30.75 13.90
CA SER A 98 -8.14 31.37 12.78
C SER A 98 -7.50 32.74 12.46
N PRO A 99 -7.94 33.46 11.40
CA PRO A 99 -7.51 34.84 11.18
C PRO A 99 -7.87 35.78 12.34
N GLU A 100 -8.88 35.40 13.13
CA GLU A 100 -9.39 36.15 14.28
C GLU A 100 -8.80 35.65 15.62
N VAL A 101 -8.40 34.38 15.70
CA VAL A 101 -7.84 33.75 16.91
C VAL A 101 -6.41 33.28 16.64
N VAL A 102 -5.44 33.91 17.30
CA VAL A 102 -4.02 33.55 17.16
C VAL A 102 -3.71 32.36 18.07
N PRO A 103 -3.06 31.29 17.57
CA PRO A 103 -2.69 30.14 18.40
C PRO A 103 -1.44 30.47 19.23
N SER A 104 -1.59 31.38 20.19
CA SER A 104 -0.58 31.67 21.20
C SER A 104 -0.50 30.52 22.20
N ILE A 105 0.58 30.48 22.97
CA ILE A 105 0.71 29.47 24.03
C ILE A 105 -0.42 29.54 25.07
N GLU A 106 -0.86 30.74 25.42
CA GLU A 106 -1.98 30.98 26.33
C GLU A 106 -3.28 30.46 25.75
N GLU A 107 -3.52 30.66 24.45
CA GLU A 107 -4.71 30.12 23.78
C GLU A 107 -4.70 28.59 23.75
N ILE A 108 -3.53 27.98 23.54
CA ILE A 108 -3.39 26.52 23.59
C ILE A 108 -3.65 25.99 25.01
N GLU A 109 -3.11 26.62 26.04
CA GLU A 109 -3.36 26.26 27.44
C GLU A 109 -4.84 26.46 27.83
N HIS A 110 -5.46 27.54 27.35
CA HIS A 110 -6.88 27.81 27.55
C HIS A 110 -7.76 26.76 26.86
N SER A 111 -7.44 26.39 25.63
CA SER A 111 -8.23 25.45 24.82
C SER A 111 -8.05 23.98 25.26
N PHE A 112 -6.83 23.55 25.60
CA PHE A 112 -6.51 22.14 25.86
C PHE A 112 -6.24 21.83 27.35
N GLY A 113 -6.17 22.85 28.19
CA GLY A 113 -5.95 22.72 29.62
C GLY A 113 -4.49 22.49 30.02
N ALA A 114 -4.29 22.05 31.26
CA ALA A 114 -2.96 21.82 31.83
C ALA A 114 -2.25 20.64 31.14
N THR A 115 -0.94 20.76 30.98
CA THR A 115 -0.10 19.72 30.39
C THR A 115 1.23 19.53 31.14
N HIS A 116 1.97 18.48 30.78
CA HIS A 116 3.33 18.26 31.25
C HIS A 116 4.27 19.41 30.84
N PRO A 117 5.38 19.62 31.56
CA PRO A 117 6.37 20.63 31.20
C PRO A 117 6.83 20.45 29.74
N GLY A 118 6.80 21.54 28.97
CA GLY A 118 7.24 21.50 27.58
C GLY A 118 8.73 21.20 27.45
N VAL A 119 9.10 20.63 26.30
CA VAL A 119 10.46 20.19 25.99
C VAL A 119 11.05 21.10 24.93
N TYR A 120 12.25 21.65 25.19
CA TYR A 120 12.96 22.44 24.20
C TYR A 120 14.01 21.61 23.47
N ASP A 121 13.93 21.66 22.15
CA ASP A 121 14.92 21.10 21.24
C ASP A 121 15.82 22.24 20.75
N ALA A 122 17.01 22.35 21.37
CA ALA A 122 18.01 23.35 21.01
C ALA A 122 18.56 23.18 19.59
N ALA A 123 18.57 21.96 19.04
CA ALA A 123 19.03 21.73 17.67
C ALA A 123 18.03 22.25 16.65
N LYS A 124 16.72 22.13 16.95
CA LYS A 124 15.66 22.63 16.08
C LYS A 124 15.20 24.05 16.40
N GLN A 125 15.63 24.63 17.52
CA GLN A 125 15.14 25.92 18.02
C GLN A 125 13.61 25.89 18.20
N LEU A 126 13.09 24.75 18.67
CA LEU A 126 11.66 24.50 18.84
C LEU A 126 11.37 24.12 20.28
N PHE A 127 10.39 24.80 20.87
CA PHE A 127 9.76 24.40 22.12
C PHE A 127 8.49 23.61 21.81
N ALA A 128 8.33 22.44 22.42
CA ALA A 128 7.21 21.54 22.18
C ALA A 128 6.33 21.40 23.44
N LEU A 129 5.04 21.59 23.28
CA LEU A 129 4.01 21.21 24.26
C LEU A 129 3.34 19.93 23.81
N HIS A 130 3.29 18.94 24.69
CA HIS A 130 2.77 17.60 24.41
C HIS A 130 1.47 17.37 25.17
N PHE A 131 0.38 17.12 24.45
CA PHE A 131 -0.87 16.63 25.00
C PHE A 131 -1.04 15.17 24.59
N ARG A 132 -2.04 14.50 25.17
CA ARG A 132 -2.37 13.14 24.74
C ARG A 132 -2.83 13.15 23.27
N GLY A 133 -2.01 12.55 22.41
CA GLY A 133 -2.24 12.46 20.97
C GLY A 133 -2.03 13.75 20.18
N LEU A 134 -1.52 14.82 20.80
CA LEU A 134 -1.33 16.12 20.16
C LEU A 134 0.01 16.72 20.58
N SER A 135 0.65 17.46 19.68
CA SER A 135 1.83 18.25 20.01
C SER A 135 1.81 19.58 19.28
N PHE A 136 2.19 20.64 19.98
CA PHE A 136 2.33 21.99 19.45
C PHE A 136 3.78 22.43 19.52
N TYR A 137 4.29 23.00 18.43
CA TYR A 137 5.68 23.42 18.31
C TYR A 137 5.76 24.94 18.11
N PHE A 138 6.53 25.58 18.99
CA PHE A 138 6.74 27.01 19.05
C PHE A 138 8.20 27.31 18.69
N PRO A 139 8.47 28.20 17.72
CA PRO A 139 9.83 28.62 17.44
C PRO A 139 10.35 29.51 18.58
N VAL A 140 11.56 29.24 19.05
CA VAL A 140 12.22 30.00 20.12
C VAL A 140 13.61 30.42 19.65
N ASP A 141 13.95 31.69 19.82
CA ASP A 141 15.29 32.19 19.45
C ASP A 141 16.35 31.72 20.45
N SER A 142 17.41 31.11 19.92
CA SER A 142 18.62 30.58 20.57
C SER A 142 19.28 31.47 21.62
N LYS A 143 19.04 32.79 21.57
CA LYS A 143 19.59 33.75 22.54
C LYS A 143 18.92 33.68 23.93
N LEU A 144 17.79 32.98 24.04
CA LEU A 144 17.07 32.76 25.28
C LEU A 144 17.56 31.45 25.93
N GLN A 145 18.65 31.53 26.70
CA GLN A 145 19.07 30.37 27.50
C GLN A 145 18.05 30.10 28.61
N PRO A 146 17.71 28.84 28.87
CA PRO A 146 16.70 28.51 29.86
C PRO A 146 17.32 28.26 31.23
N GLY A 147 16.96 29.08 32.21
CA GLY A 147 16.98 28.70 33.62
C GLY A 147 15.87 27.69 33.87
N TYR A 148 16.08 26.42 33.51
CA TYR A 148 15.06 25.36 33.62
C TYR A 148 14.88 24.92 35.08
N ALA A 149 13.80 25.36 35.72
CA ALA A 149 13.28 24.69 36.92
C ALA A 149 11.75 24.58 36.97
N HIS A 150 10.97 25.57 36.51
CA HIS A 150 9.51 25.57 36.75
C HIS A 150 8.70 26.24 35.65
N GLY A 151 8.24 25.48 34.64
CA GLY A 151 7.16 25.89 33.74
C GLY A 151 7.38 27.16 32.90
N LEU A 152 6.44 27.42 32.00
CA LEU A 152 6.50 28.51 31.01
C LEU A 152 6.47 29.93 31.61
N GLY A 153 6.03 30.09 32.86
CA GLY A 153 6.07 31.39 33.56
C GLY A 153 7.49 31.95 33.76
N SER A 154 8.54 31.20 33.42
CA SER A 154 9.94 31.62 33.47
C SER A 154 10.55 32.03 32.12
N LEU A 155 9.88 31.78 30.99
CA LEU A 155 10.37 32.13 29.66
C LEU A 155 10.00 33.59 29.33
N HIS A 156 10.97 34.48 29.50
CA HIS A 156 10.84 35.88 29.06
C HIS A 156 11.14 35.96 27.57
N PHE A 157 10.10 36.09 26.75
CA PHE A 157 10.27 36.35 25.32
C PHE A 157 10.70 37.81 25.10
N PRO A 158 11.60 38.13 24.14
CA PRO A 158 12.31 39.42 24.05
C PRO A 158 11.44 40.65 23.72
N SER A 159 10.12 40.53 23.72
CA SER A 159 9.17 41.58 23.36
C SER A 159 7.87 41.58 24.18
N GLY A 160 7.75 40.68 25.18
CA GLY A 160 6.47 40.45 25.87
C GLY A 160 5.38 39.82 25.00
N ALA A 161 5.68 39.46 23.74
CA ALA A 161 4.76 38.76 22.87
C ALA A 161 4.82 37.25 23.12
N SER A 162 3.67 36.64 23.40
CA SER A 162 3.55 35.20 23.62
C SER A 162 3.89 34.43 22.35
N PRO A 163 4.65 33.33 22.42
CA PRO A 163 5.07 32.57 21.25
C PRO A 163 3.84 31.96 20.56
N ILE A 164 3.92 31.89 19.23
CA ILE A 164 2.83 31.43 18.37
C ILE A 164 3.17 30.03 17.84
N VAL A 165 2.19 29.14 17.79
CA VAL A 165 2.34 27.81 17.20
C VAL A 165 2.78 27.93 15.74
N SER A 166 3.87 27.27 15.40
CA SER A 166 4.35 27.13 14.02
C SER A 166 3.90 25.81 13.37
N LYS A 167 3.75 24.76 14.18
CA LYS A 167 3.38 23.42 13.73
C LYS A 167 2.55 22.71 14.80
N MET A 168 1.56 21.95 14.36
CA MET A 168 0.80 21.00 15.18
C MET A 168 0.98 19.58 14.61
N ALA A 169 1.05 18.58 15.48
CA ALA A 169 1.02 17.17 15.09
C ALA A 169 -0.06 16.43 15.88
N LEU A 170 -0.85 15.62 15.19
CA LEU A 170 -1.89 14.73 15.71
C LEU A 170 -1.47 13.29 15.43
N TYR A 171 -1.44 12.43 16.45
CA TYR A 171 -0.92 11.06 16.36
C TYR A 171 -1.49 10.18 17.46
N CYS A 172 -1.25 8.87 17.37
CA CYS A 172 -1.49 7.91 18.47
C CYS A 172 -0.17 7.50 19.13
N GLY A 173 -0.15 7.37 20.45
CA GLY A 173 1.02 6.91 21.22
C GLY A 173 1.77 8.03 21.94
N GLY A 174 3.01 7.75 22.37
CA GLY A 174 3.79 8.63 23.25
C GLY A 174 4.44 9.82 22.54
N SER A 175 4.83 9.67 21.27
CA SER A 175 5.48 10.75 20.50
C SER A 175 5.24 10.61 19.00
N VAL A 176 5.45 11.69 18.26
CA VAL A 176 5.38 11.69 16.78
C VAL A 176 6.41 10.72 16.18
N ALA A 177 7.63 10.66 16.74
CA ALA A 177 8.71 9.84 16.22
C ALA A 177 8.46 8.33 16.40
N GLU A 178 7.79 7.95 17.49
CA GLU A 178 7.43 6.56 17.79
C GLU A 178 6.01 6.21 17.34
N SER A 179 5.32 7.14 16.67
CA SER A 179 3.94 6.94 16.24
C SER A 179 3.85 5.74 15.30
N ARG A 180 2.93 4.84 15.62
CA ARG A 180 2.53 3.72 14.77
C ARG A 180 1.08 3.91 14.39
N PRO A 181 0.68 3.52 13.17
CA PRO A 181 -0.71 3.64 12.78
C PRO A 181 -1.56 2.74 13.70
N PRO A 182 -2.67 3.26 14.26
CA PRO A 182 -3.59 2.43 15.03
C PRO A 182 -4.23 1.36 14.14
N PRO A 183 -4.91 0.35 14.73
CA PRO A 183 -5.74 -0.58 13.97
C PRO A 183 -6.70 0.16 13.03
N LEU A 184 -7.04 -0.45 11.89
CA LEU A 184 -7.98 0.15 10.94
C LEU A 184 -9.27 0.49 11.71
N PRO A 185 -9.70 1.76 11.75
CA PRO A 185 -10.90 2.15 12.47
C PRO A 185 -12.13 1.44 11.90
N LEU A 186 -13.07 1.01 12.75
CA LEU A 186 -14.29 0.32 12.30
C LEU A 186 -15.11 1.17 11.33
N SER A 187 -15.16 2.49 11.56
CA SER A 187 -15.79 3.46 10.64
C SER A 187 -15.17 3.47 9.24
N CYS A 188 -13.95 2.96 9.08
CA CYS A 188 -13.28 2.85 7.79
C CYS A 188 -13.53 1.50 7.09
N TYR A 189 -14.31 0.57 7.65
CA TYR A 189 -14.49 -0.74 7.02
C TYR A 189 -15.38 -0.68 5.78
N ASN A 190 -16.40 0.19 5.79
CA ASN A 190 -17.35 0.35 4.70
C ASN A 190 -17.97 -0.98 4.22
N GLN A 191 -18.24 -1.89 5.18
CA GLN A 191 -18.78 -3.24 4.96
C GLN A 191 -17.92 -4.10 4.00
N GLN A 192 -16.62 -3.79 3.87
CA GLN A 192 -15.69 -4.55 3.05
C GLN A 192 -14.96 -5.61 3.88
N LEU A 193 -14.50 -6.65 3.19
CA LEU A 193 -13.55 -7.62 3.74
C LEU A 193 -12.12 -7.13 3.53
N TYR A 194 -11.29 -7.31 4.53
CA TYR A 194 -9.86 -7.00 4.50
C TYR A 194 -9.04 -8.25 4.73
N LEU A 195 -7.83 -8.27 4.18
CA LEU A 195 -6.91 -9.39 4.31
C LEU A 195 -5.94 -9.16 5.48
N GLU A 196 -5.87 -10.11 6.40
CA GLU A 196 -4.83 -10.16 7.45
C GLU A 196 -3.63 -10.98 6.98
N SER A 197 -3.86 -12.12 6.34
CA SER A 197 -2.81 -12.92 5.70
C SER A 197 -3.36 -13.85 4.63
N ALA A 198 -2.53 -14.15 3.61
CA ALA A 198 -2.83 -15.12 2.57
C ALA A 198 -1.72 -16.19 2.49
N THR A 199 -2.04 -17.44 2.81
CA THR A 199 -1.10 -18.55 2.64
C THR A 199 -1.32 -19.21 1.29
N VAL A 200 -0.28 -19.30 0.47
CA VAL A 200 -0.35 -20.01 -0.82
C VAL A 200 -0.28 -21.52 -0.55
N LEU A 201 -1.32 -22.24 -0.95
CA LEU A 201 -1.43 -23.69 -0.78
C LEU A 201 -0.78 -24.39 -1.97
N ARG A 202 0.28 -25.17 -1.72
CA ARG A 202 1.02 -25.92 -2.75
C ARG A 202 1.11 -27.41 -2.39
N ASN A 203 1.19 -28.26 -3.40
CA ASN A 203 1.49 -29.69 -3.27
C ASN A 203 2.51 -30.11 -4.36
N SER A 204 2.76 -31.42 -4.49
CA SER A 204 3.65 -31.97 -5.52
C SER A 204 3.21 -31.69 -6.96
N ALA A 205 1.93 -31.39 -7.19
CA ALA A 205 1.38 -31.07 -8.50
C ALA A 205 1.40 -29.55 -8.82
N GLY A 206 1.84 -28.71 -7.87
CA GLY A 206 1.90 -27.26 -8.01
C GLY A 206 0.99 -26.51 -7.04
N THR A 207 0.61 -25.30 -7.40
CA THR A 207 -0.27 -24.45 -6.61
C THR A 207 -1.72 -24.92 -6.70
N ARG A 208 -2.35 -25.11 -5.55
CA ARG A 208 -3.76 -25.47 -5.44
C ARG A 208 -4.67 -24.25 -5.29
N GLY A 209 -4.24 -23.24 -4.56
CA GLY A 209 -5.06 -22.08 -4.24
C GLY A 209 -4.51 -21.29 -3.05
N LEU A 210 -5.41 -20.60 -2.35
CA LEU A 210 -5.09 -19.74 -1.22
C LEU A 210 -5.93 -20.08 0.01
N ARG A 211 -5.32 -19.98 1.18
CA ARG A 211 -6.01 -19.86 2.46
C ARG A 211 -5.88 -18.41 2.95
N LEU A 212 -7.01 -17.78 3.20
CA LEU A 212 -7.12 -16.36 3.53
C LEU A 212 -7.62 -16.21 4.96
N GLN A 213 -6.88 -15.46 5.77
CA GLN A 213 -7.37 -14.92 7.03
C GLN A 213 -7.91 -13.53 6.76
N LEU A 214 -9.22 -13.39 6.90
CA LEU A 214 -9.96 -12.19 6.56
C LEU A 214 -10.55 -11.56 7.81
N TYR A 215 -10.79 -10.25 7.75
CA TYR A 215 -11.50 -9.55 8.79
C TYR A 215 -12.47 -8.52 8.22
N THR A 216 -13.58 -8.29 8.93
CA THR A 216 -14.62 -7.32 8.58
C THR A 216 -15.24 -6.74 9.86
N GLU A 217 -16.11 -5.75 9.70
CA GLU A 217 -16.95 -5.25 10.77
C GLU A 217 -17.99 -6.32 11.12
N GLY A 218 -18.14 -6.61 12.41
CA GLY A 218 -19.10 -7.57 12.92
C GLY A 218 -20.54 -7.12 12.69
N SER A 219 -21.49 -7.98 13.08
CA SER A 219 -22.91 -7.72 12.82
C SER A 219 -23.36 -6.37 13.39
N PRO A 220 -24.05 -5.52 12.58
CA PRO A 220 -24.61 -4.26 13.06
C PRO A 220 -25.73 -4.44 14.10
N ARG A 221 -26.18 -5.69 14.32
CA ARG A 221 -27.16 -6.05 15.36
C ARG A 221 -26.54 -6.19 16.75
N ALA A 222 -25.22 -6.23 16.85
CA ALA A 222 -24.54 -6.22 18.14
C ALA A 222 -24.54 -4.79 18.73
N LEU A 223 -24.71 -4.70 20.05
CA LEU A 223 -24.67 -3.42 20.79
C LEU A 223 -23.33 -2.69 20.65
N GLU A 224 -22.25 -3.43 20.41
CA GLU A 224 -20.91 -2.89 20.19
C GLU A 224 -20.35 -3.40 18.85
N PRO A 225 -19.94 -2.50 17.94
CA PRO A 225 -19.26 -2.89 16.71
C PRO A 225 -17.90 -3.50 17.07
N ARG A 226 -17.61 -4.69 16.54
CA ARG A 226 -16.40 -5.46 16.83
C ARG A 226 -15.79 -6.00 15.55
N LYS A 227 -14.46 -6.11 15.50
CA LYS A 227 -13.75 -6.80 14.41
C LYS A 227 -14.17 -8.28 14.42
N GLN A 228 -14.66 -8.78 13.29
CA GLN A 228 -14.93 -10.20 13.08
C GLN A 228 -13.83 -10.78 12.17
N CYS A 229 -13.21 -11.88 12.59
CA CYS A 229 -12.21 -12.61 11.81
C CYS A 229 -12.81 -13.91 11.25
N LEU A 230 -12.38 -14.29 10.05
CA LEU A 230 -12.83 -15.50 9.37
C LEU A 230 -11.72 -16.10 8.52
N THR A 231 -11.68 -17.42 8.41
CA THR A 231 -10.75 -18.14 7.53
C THR A 231 -11.51 -18.72 6.36
N ARG A 232 -11.04 -18.45 5.15
CA ARG A 232 -11.64 -18.93 3.89
C ARG A 232 -10.59 -19.48 2.96
N GLU A 233 -11.00 -20.36 2.06
CA GLU A 233 -10.12 -20.88 1.02
C GLU A 233 -10.70 -20.57 -0.35
N VAL A 234 -9.80 -20.33 -1.31
CA VAL A 234 -10.14 -20.23 -2.73
C VAL A 234 -9.19 -21.14 -3.48
N ILE A 235 -9.74 -22.14 -4.16
CA ILE A 235 -8.99 -23.19 -4.83
C ILE A 235 -9.18 -23.06 -6.34
N PHE A 236 -8.16 -23.42 -7.12
CA PHE A 236 -8.31 -23.51 -8.56
C PHE A 236 -9.37 -24.53 -8.93
N GLY A 237 -10.26 -24.14 -9.85
CA GLY A 237 -11.45 -24.91 -10.18
C GLY A 237 -12.71 -24.40 -9.48
N ASP A 238 -12.65 -23.59 -8.42
CA ASP A 238 -13.85 -23.04 -7.77
C ASP A 238 -14.68 -22.22 -8.76
N SER A 239 -16.01 -22.33 -8.67
CA SER A 239 -16.92 -21.53 -9.49
C SER A 239 -16.94 -20.07 -9.03
N CYS A 240 -17.44 -19.16 -9.86
CA CYS A 240 -17.62 -17.77 -9.46
C CYS A 240 -18.57 -17.63 -8.26
N GLN A 241 -19.56 -18.53 -8.11
CA GLN A 241 -20.45 -18.57 -6.95
C GLN A 241 -19.72 -19.01 -5.68
N ASP A 242 -18.84 -20.01 -5.77
CA ASP A 242 -18.06 -20.49 -4.61
C ASP A 242 -17.15 -19.37 -4.10
N VAL A 243 -16.44 -18.71 -5.01
CA VAL A 243 -15.57 -17.58 -4.69
C VAL A 243 -16.36 -16.41 -4.09
N ALA A 244 -17.48 -16.02 -4.70
CA ALA A 244 -18.32 -14.95 -4.17
C ALA A 244 -18.96 -15.31 -2.81
N SER A 245 -19.25 -16.59 -2.57
CA SER A 245 -19.78 -17.04 -1.27
C SER A 245 -18.73 -17.02 -0.17
N ASN A 246 -17.45 -17.18 -0.53
CA ASN A 246 -16.34 -17.14 0.40
C ASN A 246 -15.83 -15.71 0.65
N LEU A 247 -15.74 -14.88 -0.39
CA LEU A 247 -15.11 -13.56 -0.35
C LEU A 247 -16.09 -12.38 -0.47
N GLY A 248 -17.38 -12.65 -0.63
CA GLY A 248 -18.36 -11.63 -0.96
C GLY A 248 -18.30 -11.19 -2.42
N ALA A 249 -19.10 -10.17 -2.76
CA ALA A 249 -19.13 -9.59 -4.09
C ALA A 249 -17.78 -8.93 -4.42
N PRO A 250 -17.25 -9.09 -5.64
CA PRO A 250 -16.03 -8.42 -6.04
C PRO A 250 -16.25 -6.91 -6.15
N SER A 251 -15.21 -6.13 -5.85
CA SER A 251 -15.25 -4.67 -6.00
C SER A 251 -15.43 -4.25 -7.46
N ARG A 252 -14.92 -5.07 -8.40
CA ARG A 252 -15.10 -4.86 -9.85
C ARG A 252 -15.05 -6.19 -10.58
N VAL A 253 -15.80 -6.27 -11.69
CA VAL A 253 -15.68 -7.35 -12.69
C VAL A 253 -15.09 -6.77 -13.97
N PHE A 254 -14.01 -7.37 -14.47
CA PHE A 254 -13.35 -6.93 -15.70
C PHE A 254 -13.31 -8.06 -16.74
N PHE A 255 -13.80 -7.80 -17.94
CA PHE A 255 -13.81 -8.77 -19.03
C PHE A 255 -12.60 -8.57 -19.95
N LYS A 256 -11.86 -9.63 -20.20
CA LYS A 256 -10.68 -9.61 -21.09
C LYS A 256 -11.14 -9.44 -22.54
N SER A 257 -11.20 -8.20 -23.02
CA SER A 257 -11.62 -7.87 -24.39
C SER A 257 -10.61 -8.34 -25.45
N GLU A 258 -9.32 -8.37 -25.10
CA GLU A 258 -8.23 -8.72 -26.02
C GLU A 258 -7.28 -9.75 -25.42
N ASP A 259 -6.85 -10.72 -26.24
CA ASP A 259 -5.77 -11.63 -25.89
C ASP A 259 -4.54 -11.35 -26.75
N LYS A 260 -3.80 -10.30 -26.39
CA LYS A 260 -2.56 -9.89 -27.08
C LYS A 260 -1.50 -10.99 -27.09
N MET A 261 -1.57 -11.92 -26.14
CA MET A 261 -0.65 -13.07 -26.05
C MET A 261 -1.03 -14.25 -26.94
N LYS A 262 -2.19 -14.21 -27.61
CA LYS A 262 -2.64 -15.28 -28.51
C LYS A 262 -1.67 -15.54 -29.67
N ILE A 263 -0.86 -14.55 -30.03
CA ILE A 263 0.17 -14.68 -31.08
C ILE A 263 1.17 -15.81 -30.80
N HIS A 264 1.40 -16.14 -29.52
CA HIS A 264 2.29 -17.21 -29.06
C HIS A 264 1.62 -18.58 -29.00
N SER A 265 0.29 -18.65 -29.21
CA SER A 265 -0.41 -19.93 -29.22
C SER A 265 -0.17 -20.70 -30.53
N PRO A 266 -0.18 -22.05 -30.50
CA PRO A 266 -0.06 -22.87 -31.70
C PRO A 266 -1.09 -22.47 -32.76
N SER A 267 -0.73 -22.59 -34.04
CA SER A 267 -1.49 -22.04 -35.18
C SER A 267 -2.97 -22.47 -35.21
N ALA A 268 -3.30 -23.66 -34.72
CA ALA A 268 -4.68 -24.13 -34.60
C ALA A 268 -5.50 -23.29 -33.58
N HIS A 269 -4.91 -22.94 -32.43
CA HIS A 269 -5.55 -22.16 -31.38
C HIS A 269 -5.66 -20.66 -31.74
N ARG A 270 -4.75 -20.14 -32.57
CA ARG A 270 -4.84 -18.77 -33.10
C ARG A 270 -6.11 -18.54 -33.92
N ARG A 271 -6.55 -19.53 -34.71
CA ARG A 271 -7.69 -19.43 -35.64
C ARG A 271 -9.06 -19.58 -34.97
N VAL A 272 -9.15 -20.14 -33.77
CA VAL A 272 -10.42 -20.25 -33.05
C VAL A 272 -10.81 -18.88 -32.49
N GLN A 273 -11.85 -18.25 -33.04
CA GLN A 273 -12.45 -17.07 -32.40
C GLN A 273 -13.09 -17.48 -31.08
N SER A 274 -12.63 -16.89 -29.97
CA SER A 274 -13.29 -17.10 -28.69
C SER A 274 -14.60 -16.31 -28.68
N LYS A 275 -15.74 -17.00 -28.64
CA LYS A 275 -17.05 -16.36 -28.52
C LYS A 275 -17.30 -15.72 -27.15
N ARG A 276 -16.45 -16.03 -26.16
CA ARG A 276 -16.54 -15.54 -24.78
C ARG A 276 -15.17 -15.13 -24.27
N SER A 277 -15.14 -14.08 -23.48
CA SER A 277 -13.93 -13.55 -22.86
C SER A 277 -13.82 -14.01 -21.43
N ASP A 278 -12.61 -14.42 -21.02
CA ASP A 278 -12.32 -14.64 -19.61
C ASP A 278 -12.57 -13.35 -18.83
N PHE A 279 -12.88 -13.49 -17.55
CA PHE A 279 -13.22 -12.34 -16.71
C PHE A 279 -12.58 -12.42 -15.34
N PHE A 280 -12.28 -11.26 -14.77
CA PHE A 280 -11.68 -11.11 -13.46
C PHE A 280 -12.71 -10.69 -12.44
N PHE A 281 -12.61 -11.25 -11.24
CA PHE A 281 -13.10 -10.64 -10.03
C PHE A 281 -11.94 -9.92 -9.35
N ASN A 282 -12.09 -8.61 -9.13
CA ASN A 282 -11.09 -7.78 -8.47
C ASN A 282 -11.52 -7.52 -7.03
N TYR A 283 -10.69 -7.91 -6.06
CA TYR A 283 -10.90 -7.67 -4.63
C TYR A 283 -9.84 -6.69 -4.12
N PHE A 284 -10.11 -5.40 -4.29
CA PHE A 284 -9.12 -4.33 -4.06
C PHE A 284 -8.60 -4.32 -2.62
N THR A 285 -9.47 -4.48 -1.62
CA THR A 285 -9.11 -4.52 -0.19
C THR A 285 -8.36 -5.78 0.23
N LEU A 286 -8.37 -6.83 -0.60
CA LEU A 286 -7.59 -8.05 -0.37
C LEU A 286 -6.25 -8.05 -1.12
N GLY A 287 -6.09 -7.14 -2.09
CA GLY A 287 -4.95 -7.15 -3.00
C GLY A 287 -4.96 -8.35 -3.96
N ILE A 288 -6.13 -8.89 -4.29
CA ILE A 288 -6.28 -10.15 -5.04
C ILE A 288 -7.15 -9.95 -6.29
N ASP A 289 -6.70 -10.47 -7.42
CA ASP A 289 -7.54 -10.70 -8.60
C ASP A 289 -7.69 -12.19 -8.91
N ILE A 290 -8.89 -12.62 -9.27
CA ILE A 290 -9.18 -14.01 -9.65
C ILE A 290 -9.70 -14.04 -11.08
N LEU A 291 -8.99 -14.72 -11.97
CA LEU A 291 -9.38 -14.93 -13.36
C LEU A 291 -10.19 -16.21 -13.49
N PHE A 292 -11.38 -16.07 -14.06
CA PHE A 292 -12.27 -17.16 -14.41
C PHE A 292 -12.22 -17.48 -15.89
N ASP A 293 -12.29 -18.77 -16.19
CA ASP A 293 -12.47 -19.23 -17.55
C ASP A 293 -13.86 -18.90 -18.08
N ALA A 294 -13.95 -18.30 -19.27
CA ALA A 294 -15.22 -17.88 -19.84
C ALA A 294 -16.21 -19.02 -20.16
N ARG A 295 -15.68 -20.23 -20.36
CA ARG A 295 -16.48 -21.41 -20.71
C ARG A 295 -16.97 -22.13 -19.47
N THR A 296 -16.06 -22.41 -18.53
CA THR A 296 -16.39 -23.20 -17.33
C THR A 296 -16.80 -22.34 -16.14
N GLN A 297 -16.52 -21.03 -16.18
CA GLN A 297 -16.69 -20.09 -15.06
C GLN A 297 -15.94 -20.53 -13.80
N ARG A 298 -14.82 -21.24 -13.99
CA ARG A 298 -13.96 -21.73 -12.90
C ARG A 298 -12.68 -20.92 -12.79
N ALA A 299 -12.21 -20.71 -11.56
CA ALA A 299 -10.99 -19.99 -11.26
C ALA A 299 -9.77 -20.74 -11.83
N LYS A 300 -8.95 -20.06 -12.65
CA LYS A 300 -7.76 -20.64 -13.28
C LYS A 300 -6.45 -19.89 -13.01
N LYS A 301 -6.54 -18.65 -12.56
CA LYS A 301 -5.38 -17.81 -12.22
C LYS A 301 -5.75 -16.86 -11.08
N ILE A 302 -4.81 -16.65 -10.17
CA ILE A 302 -4.92 -15.69 -9.06
C ILE A 302 -3.72 -14.75 -9.09
N ILE A 303 -3.94 -13.46 -8.93
CA ILE A 303 -2.89 -12.42 -8.92
C ILE A 303 -2.88 -11.79 -7.53
N LEU A 304 -1.70 -11.74 -6.91
CA LEU A 304 -1.45 -11.14 -5.60
C LEU A 304 -0.68 -9.84 -5.81
N HIS A 305 -1.24 -8.70 -5.41
CA HIS A 305 -0.64 -7.38 -5.58
C HIS A 305 0.06 -6.92 -4.30
N THR A 306 1.28 -6.37 -4.40
CA THR A 306 2.05 -5.88 -3.23
C THR A 306 1.84 -4.39 -2.96
N ASN A 307 1.24 -3.65 -3.90
CA ASN A 307 0.91 -2.24 -3.79
C ASN A 307 2.09 -1.32 -3.43
N TYR A 308 3.24 -1.49 -4.07
CA TYR A 308 4.35 -0.53 -3.93
C TYR A 308 4.05 0.80 -4.63
N PRO A 309 4.39 1.95 -4.01
CA PRO A 309 4.52 3.22 -4.72
C PRO A 309 5.47 3.08 -5.92
N GLY A 310 5.22 3.84 -6.98
CA GLY A 310 6.00 3.71 -8.23
C GLY A 310 5.57 2.53 -9.12
N HIS A 311 4.52 1.79 -8.76
CA HIS A 311 3.88 0.83 -9.65
C HIS A 311 2.60 1.41 -10.27
N TYR A 312 2.26 0.98 -11.48
CA TYR A 312 1.07 1.46 -12.20
C TYR A 312 -0.25 1.22 -11.43
N ASN A 313 -0.35 0.12 -10.68
CA ASN A 313 -1.55 -0.19 -9.89
C ASN A 313 -1.51 0.38 -8.46
N PHE A 314 -0.50 1.18 -8.11
CA PHE A 314 -0.43 1.77 -6.78
C PHE A 314 -1.72 2.52 -6.44
N ASN A 315 -2.18 2.41 -5.20
CA ASN A 315 -3.42 2.99 -4.69
C ASN A 315 -4.72 2.35 -5.23
N MET A 316 -4.65 1.44 -6.20
CA MET A 316 -5.82 0.67 -6.65
C MET A 316 -6.11 -0.51 -5.72
N TYR A 317 -5.09 -1.11 -5.14
CA TYR A 317 -5.18 -2.29 -4.27
C TYR A 317 -4.66 -1.97 -2.87
N HIS A 318 -5.08 -2.76 -1.89
CA HIS A 318 -4.35 -2.94 -0.65
C HIS A 318 -3.21 -3.93 -0.88
N ARG A 319 -2.18 -3.89 -0.05
CA ARG A 319 -1.12 -4.89 -0.10
C ARG A 319 -1.67 -6.26 0.27
N CYS A 320 -1.40 -7.25 -0.58
CA CYS A 320 -1.68 -8.64 -0.27
C CYS A 320 -0.61 -9.19 0.66
N GLU A 321 -0.97 -9.49 1.91
CA GLU A 321 -0.10 -10.08 2.93
C GLU A 321 0.13 -11.59 2.69
N PHE A 322 0.70 -11.92 1.53
CA PHE A 322 0.87 -13.31 1.14
C PHE A 322 2.16 -13.93 1.69
N ASN A 323 2.10 -15.25 1.93
CA ASN A 323 3.24 -16.10 2.24
C ASN A 323 3.26 -17.29 1.27
N LEU A 324 4.36 -17.40 0.52
CA LEU A 324 4.61 -18.45 -0.45
C LEU A 324 5.90 -19.17 -0.08
N GLN A 325 5.81 -20.47 0.20
CA GLN A 325 6.97 -21.32 0.46
C GLN A 325 7.34 -22.11 -0.79
N LEU A 326 8.61 -22.05 -1.18
CA LEU A 326 9.17 -22.76 -2.34
C LEU A 326 10.38 -23.59 -1.94
N ALA A 327 10.57 -24.73 -2.60
CA ALA A 327 11.82 -25.47 -2.48
C ALA A 327 12.94 -24.71 -3.23
N PRO A 328 14.15 -24.61 -2.66
CA PRO A 328 15.28 -24.00 -3.34
C PRO A 328 15.80 -24.90 -4.48
N ASP A 329 16.20 -24.28 -5.59
CA ASP A 329 16.86 -24.99 -6.71
C ASP A 329 18.39 -24.93 -6.61
N LYS A 330 18.90 -23.91 -5.92
CA LYS A 330 20.33 -23.60 -5.82
C LYS A 330 20.80 -23.70 -4.37
N VAL A 331 22.03 -24.19 -4.19
CA VAL A 331 22.72 -24.20 -2.90
C VAL A 331 23.48 -22.88 -2.75
N THR A 332 23.29 -22.20 -1.63
CA THR A 332 24.09 -21.04 -1.21
C THR A 332 24.90 -21.43 0.02
N GLU A 333 26.17 -21.04 0.09
CA GLU A 333 27.10 -21.42 1.19
C GLU A 333 26.53 -21.12 2.59
N ASP A 334 25.73 -20.06 2.71
CA ASP A 334 25.17 -19.56 3.98
C ASP A 334 23.82 -20.18 4.39
N THR A 335 23.22 -21.09 3.62
CA THR A 335 21.89 -21.63 3.96
C THR A 335 21.71 -23.09 3.55
N PRO A 336 21.38 -24.00 4.48
CA PRO A 336 21.15 -25.42 4.18
C PRO A 336 20.08 -25.61 3.10
N LEU A 337 20.24 -26.65 2.25
CA LEU A 337 19.32 -26.96 1.15
C LEU A 337 17.88 -27.24 1.64
N ASP A 338 17.71 -27.73 2.86
CA ASP A 338 16.39 -28.05 3.42
C ASP A 338 15.57 -26.81 3.87
N SER A 339 16.18 -25.62 3.85
CA SER A 339 15.49 -24.37 4.16
C SER A 339 14.60 -23.95 2.97
N PRO A 340 13.27 -23.84 3.15
CA PRO A 340 12.40 -23.32 2.10
C PRO A 340 12.68 -21.83 1.83
N VAL A 341 12.49 -21.42 0.58
CA VAL A 341 12.50 -20.03 0.16
C VAL A 341 11.14 -19.42 0.45
N SER A 342 11.08 -18.57 1.48
CA SER A 342 9.87 -17.84 1.87
C SER A 342 9.76 -16.55 1.06
N VAL A 343 8.75 -16.47 0.20
CA VAL A 343 8.43 -15.29 -0.60
C VAL A 343 7.22 -14.56 -0.01
N SER A 344 7.34 -13.25 0.15
CA SER A 344 6.29 -12.37 0.66
C SER A 344 6.27 -11.05 -0.12
N ALA A 345 5.31 -10.18 0.19
CA ALA A 345 5.22 -8.84 -0.38
C ALA A 345 6.45 -7.95 -0.09
N TYR A 346 7.29 -8.32 0.88
CA TYR A 346 8.42 -7.52 1.36
C TYR A 346 9.78 -7.94 0.77
N CYS A 347 9.81 -9.04 0.02
CA CYS A 347 11.05 -9.59 -0.51
C CYS A 347 11.54 -8.82 -1.75
N LYS A 348 12.88 -8.76 -1.90
CA LYS A 348 13.53 -8.33 -3.14
C LYS A 348 13.74 -9.52 -4.07
N TRP A 349 13.68 -9.26 -5.37
CA TRP A 349 13.81 -10.29 -6.39
C TRP A 349 15.21 -10.91 -6.45
N ASP A 350 16.29 -10.16 -6.20
CA ASP A 350 17.66 -10.73 -6.18
C ASP A 350 17.79 -11.81 -5.11
N THR A 351 17.21 -11.59 -3.94
CA THR A 351 17.23 -12.56 -2.83
C THR A 351 16.52 -13.86 -3.21
N ILE A 352 15.44 -13.76 -3.99
CA ILE A 352 14.65 -14.91 -4.42
C ILE A 352 15.33 -15.64 -5.59
N SER A 353 15.75 -14.91 -6.61
CA SER A 353 16.40 -15.45 -7.82
C SER A 353 17.81 -16.00 -7.55
N ALA A 354 18.45 -15.63 -6.44
CA ALA A 354 19.68 -16.25 -5.97
C ALA A 354 19.48 -17.73 -5.58
N ARG A 355 18.31 -18.09 -5.03
CA ARG A 355 18.01 -19.46 -4.56
C ARG A 355 17.12 -20.26 -5.52
N LEU A 356 16.40 -19.58 -6.41
CA LEU A 356 15.55 -20.21 -7.43
C LEU A 356 16.20 -20.13 -8.82
N ALA A 357 15.76 -21.00 -9.74
CA ALA A 357 16.13 -20.97 -11.15
C ALA A 357 14.95 -20.51 -12.03
N PRO A 358 14.55 -19.21 -11.96
CA PRO A 358 13.52 -18.67 -12.84
C PRO A 358 13.98 -18.60 -14.30
N ALA A 359 13.05 -18.37 -15.22
CA ALA A 359 13.35 -18.19 -16.63
C ALA A 359 14.40 -17.09 -16.86
N GLU A 360 15.45 -17.38 -17.63
CA GLU A 360 16.59 -16.48 -17.85
C GLU A 360 16.20 -15.16 -18.53
N ARG A 361 15.21 -15.19 -19.41
CA ARG A 361 14.74 -14.01 -20.15
C ARG A 361 13.37 -13.58 -19.65
N PRO A 362 13.26 -12.43 -18.96
CA PRO A 362 11.96 -11.92 -18.54
C PRO A 362 11.15 -11.39 -19.73
N VAL A 363 9.83 -11.44 -19.60
CA VAL A 363 8.92 -10.71 -20.48
C VAL A 363 8.80 -9.28 -19.96
N VAL A 364 9.04 -8.29 -20.82
CA VAL A 364 8.89 -6.87 -20.46
C VAL A 364 7.43 -6.46 -20.61
N LEU A 365 6.84 -5.96 -19.52
CA LEU A 365 5.45 -5.50 -19.49
C LEU A 365 5.39 -3.98 -19.52
N HIS A 366 4.87 -3.44 -20.62
CA HIS A 366 4.53 -2.02 -20.74
C HIS A 366 3.02 -1.84 -20.54
N ARG A 367 2.64 -1.18 -19.45
CA ARG A 367 1.26 -0.78 -19.23
C ARG A 367 1.03 0.59 -19.86
N ALA A 368 -0.03 0.72 -20.64
CA ALA A 368 -0.53 2.00 -21.15
C ALA A 368 -2.03 2.06 -20.86
N GLY A 369 -2.52 3.20 -20.36
CA GLY A 369 -3.94 3.37 -20.08
C GLY A 369 -4.78 3.32 -21.36
N SER A 370 -6.05 2.92 -21.25
CA SER A 370 -7.02 2.98 -22.35
C SER A 370 -7.23 4.40 -22.88
N THR A 371 -6.91 5.41 -22.09
CA THR A 371 -7.00 6.84 -22.41
C THR A 371 -5.67 7.46 -22.86
N ASN A 372 -4.68 6.64 -23.26
CA ASN A 372 -3.37 7.12 -23.76
C ASN A 372 -2.57 7.95 -22.73
N THR A 373 -2.88 7.83 -21.44
CA THR A 373 -2.03 8.32 -20.37
C THR A 373 -0.82 7.39 -20.26
N ALA A 374 0.35 7.91 -20.62
CA ALA A 374 1.60 7.18 -20.54
C ALA A 374 1.87 6.77 -19.09
N ASN A 375 2.18 5.50 -18.87
CA ASN A 375 2.66 5.03 -17.57
C ASN A 375 3.99 5.72 -17.25
N VAL A 376 3.96 6.60 -16.26
CA VAL A 376 5.10 7.43 -15.85
C VAL A 376 6.18 6.64 -15.11
N PHE A 377 5.89 5.42 -14.68
CA PHE A 377 6.80 4.58 -13.89
C PHE A 377 7.67 3.63 -14.71
N GLY A 378 7.45 3.57 -16.03
CA GLY A 378 8.17 2.66 -16.92
C GLY A 378 7.66 1.21 -16.87
N SER A 379 8.42 0.30 -17.46
CA SER A 379 8.07 -1.12 -17.60
C SER A 379 8.45 -1.94 -16.37
N THR A 380 7.76 -3.07 -16.20
CA THR A 380 8.10 -4.12 -15.25
C THR A 380 8.61 -5.37 -15.98
N PHE A 381 9.29 -6.26 -15.25
CA PHE A 381 9.86 -7.50 -15.78
C PHE A 381 9.14 -8.70 -15.19
N CYS A 382 8.63 -9.58 -16.05
CA CYS A 382 7.89 -10.77 -15.64
C CYS A 382 8.78 -12.01 -15.79
N TYR A 383 9.10 -12.66 -14.68
CA TYR A 383 9.89 -13.88 -14.61
C TYR A 383 8.99 -15.08 -14.34
N GLY A 384 9.01 -16.08 -15.22
CA GLY A 384 8.29 -17.33 -15.02
C GLY A 384 9.10 -18.30 -14.15
N TYR A 385 8.42 -18.96 -13.20
CA TYR A 385 8.98 -20.04 -12.39
C TYR A 385 7.88 -21.06 -12.11
N GLN A 386 8.02 -22.27 -12.66
CA GLN A 386 7.01 -23.33 -12.56
C GLN A 386 5.60 -22.86 -13.00
N ASP A 387 4.67 -22.76 -12.06
CA ASP A 387 3.27 -22.34 -12.19
C ASP A 387 3.04 -20.91 -11.64
N ILE A 388 4.12 -20.13 -11.51
CA ILE A 388 4.17 -18.79 -10.94
C ILE A 388 4.80 -17.81 -11.94
N ILE A 389 4.32 -16.57 -11.94
CA ILE A 389 4.98 -15.43 -12.60
C ILE A 389 5.22 -14.35 -11.56
N PHE A 390 6.47 -13.90 -11.45
CA PHE A 390 6.87 -12.77 -10.63
C PHE A 390 6.98 -11.53 -11.50
N GLU A 391 6.16 -10.51 -11.23
CA GLU A 391 6.31 -9.18 -11.83
C GLU A 391 7.21 -8.34 -10.93
N VAL A 392 8.34 -7.89 -11.49
CA VAL A 392 9.41 -7.20 -10.75
C VAL A 392 9.56 -5.78 -11.29
N MET A 393 9.62 -4.82 -10.38
CA MET A 393 9.85 -3.41 -10.66
C MET A 393 11.34 -3.12 -10.92
N PRO A 394 11.69 -1.98 -11.56
CA PRO A 394 13.08 -1.59 -11.77
C PRO A 394 13.91 -1.44 -10.48
N ASN A 395 13.27 -1.16 -9.34
CA ASN A 395 13.91 -1.09 -8.02
C ASN A 395 14.02 -2.46 -7.31
N ASN A 396 13.75 -3.54 -8.05
CA ASN A 396 13.89 -4.93 -7.64
C ASN A 396 12.89 -5.44 -6.60
N TYR A 397 11.84 -4.68 -6.32
CA TYR A 397 10.69 -5.15 -5.54
C TYR A 397 9.70 -5.91 -6.42
N ILE A 398 9.06 -6.93 -5.84
CA ILE A 398 7.99 -7.66 -6.51
C ILE A 398 6.72 -6.80 -6.48
N ALA A 399 6.18 -6.44 -7.64
CA ALA A 399 4.91 -5.73 -7.78
C ALA A 399 3.71 -6.66 -7.68
N SER A 400 3.81 -7.85 -8.26
CA SER A 400 2.76 -8.85 -8.18
C SER A 400 3.29 -10.27 -8.35
N VAL A 401 2.55 -11.23 -7.79
CA VAL A 401 2.76 -12.67 -7.99
C VAL A 401 1.52 -13.26 -8.63
N THR A 402 1.67 -13.82 -9.82
CA THR A 402 0.58 -14.51 -10.52
C THR A 402 0.74 -16.01 -10.36
N LEU A 403 -0.28 -16.66 -9.81
CA LEU A 403 -0.39 -18.11 -9.66
C LEU A 403 -1.36 -18.63 -10.72
N TYR A 404 -1.04 -19.72 -11.41
CA TYR A 404 -1.96 -20.33 -12.37
C TYR A 404 -1.88 -21.85 -12.34
N ASN A 405 -2.99 -22.52 -12.64
CA ASN A 405 -2.97 -23.97 -12.81
C ASN A 405 -2.67 -24.32 -14.29
N PRO A 406 -1.52 -24.95 -14.60
CA PRO A 406 -1.18 -25.34 -15.97
C PRO A 406 -2.05 -26.48 -16.51
N CYS A 407 -2.74 -27.24 -15.65
CA CYS A 407 -3.61 -28.34 -16.04
C CYS A 407 -5.07 -28.10 -15.58
N PRO A 408 -5.84 -27.27 -16.28
CA PRO A 408 -7.27 -27.08 -15.98
C PRO A 408 -8.13 -28.30 -16.35
N TYR A 409 -7.57 -29.27 -17.08
CA TYR A 409 -8.25 -30.49 -17.56
C TYR A 409 -7.33 -31.70 -17.40
N SER A 410 -7.13 -32.22 -16.18
CA SER A 410 -6.79 -33.64 -16.08
C SER A 410 -8.05 -34.41 -16.45
N GLU A 411 -8.11 -34.95 -17.67
CA GLU A 411 -9.03 -36.03 -18.00
C GLU A 411 -8.83 -37.16 -16.98
N SER A 412 -9.76 -37.29 -16.04
CA SER A 412 -9.94 -38.54 -15.33
C SER A 412 -10.41 -39.59 -16.33
N ALA A 413 -9.55 -40.59 -16.52
CA ALA A 413 -9.77 -41.88 -17.19
C ALA A 413 -9.92 -41.87 -18.71
N TYR A 414 -8.83 -42.16 -19.44
CA TYR A 414 -8.66 -43.41 -20.18
C TYR A 414 -7.16 -43.62 -20.47
N ALA A 415 -6.57 -44.56 -19.76
CA ALA A 415 -5.27 -45.11 -20.14
C ALA A 415 -5.45 -45.94 -21.41
N ILE A 416 -4.90 -45.49 -22.54
CA ILE A 416 -4.53 -46.37 -23.64
C ILE A 416 -3.10 -45.98 -24.04
N GLY A 417 -2.18 -46.90 -23.77
CA GLY A 417 -0.77 -46.72 -24.03
C GLY A 417 -0.44 -46.65 -25.51
N SER A 418 0.62 -45.94 -25.83
CA SER A 418 1.51 -46.31 -26.93
C SER A 418 2.83 -45.55 -26.79
N ASN A 419 3.91 -46.33 -26.79
CA ASN A 419 5.29 -45.90 -26.91
C ASN A 419 5.53 -45.09 -28.19
N ALA A 420 6.42 -44.09 -28.14
CA ALA A 420 7.48 -43.91 -29.14
C ALA A 420 8.39 -42.68 -28.86
N SER A 421 9.66 -43.00 -28.60
CA SER A 421 10.90 -42.39 -29.11
C SER A 421 11.19 -40.89 -28.99
N SER A 422 12.24 -40.64 -28.22
CA SER A 422 13.33 -39.66 -28.40
C SER A 422 13.55 -39.11 -29.80
N VAL A 423 13.66 -37.78 -29.92
CA VAL A 423 14.60 -37.12 -30.85
C VAL A 423 15.15 -35.84 -30.21
N SER A 424 16.44 -35.89 -29.91
CA SER A 424 17.32 -34.75 -29.66
C SER A 424 17.41 -33.84 -30.89
N ASN A 425 17.46 -32.52 -30.71
CA ASN A 425 18.23 -31.69 -31.63
C ASN A 425 18.79 -30.44 -30.95
N SER A 426 20.12 -30.46 -30.91
CA SER A 426 21.07 -29.40 -30.62
C SER A 426 21.08 -28.33 -31.71
N THR A 427 21.24 -27.06 -31.34
CA THR A 427 22.03 -26.11 -32.15
C THR A 427 22.57 -24.99 -31.27
N ARG A 428 23.90 -24.88 -31.27
CA ARG A 428 24.73 -23.81 -30.69
C ARG A 428 24.82 -22.60 -31.63
N ASN A 429 25.26 -21.49 -31.04
CA ASN A 429 26.03 -20.34 -31.57
C ASN A 429 25.28 -19.02 -31.39
N LEU A 430 25.86 -17.87 -31.07
CA LEU A 430 27.12 -17.34 -30.49
C LEU A 430 26.98 -15.79 -30.68
N LEU A 431 27.86 -14.99 -30.05
CA LEU A 431 27.99 -13.51 -30.03
C LEU A 431 27.38 -12.87 -28.76
N GLN A 432 28.13 -12.53 -27.69
CA GLN A 432 29.17 -11.48 -27.51
C GLN A 432 28.74 -10.11 -28.06
N ASP A 433 28.96 -8.96 -27.42
CA ASP A 433 29.42 -8.51 -26.10
C ASP A 433 29.19 -6.97 -26.12
N GLY A 434 29.21 -6.27 -24.98
CA GLY A 434 29.32 -4.80 -24.99
C GLY A 434 28.68 -4.09 -23.81
N GLY A 435 29.50 -3.81 -22.79
CA GLY A 435 29.12 -3.08 -21.59
C GLY A 435 29.05 -1.56 -21.73
N GLY A 436 28.72 -0.91 -20.61
CA GLY A 436 28.78 0.54 -20.45
C GLY A 436 28.02 1.00 -19.21
N GLY A 437 28.74 1.18 -18.10
CA GLY A 437 28.20 1.73 -16.86
C GLY A 437 27.90 3.23 -16.95
N GLY A 438 27.08 3.70 -16.01
CA GLY A 438 26.78 5.12 -15.85
C GLY A 438 25.92 5.36 -14.62
N GLY A 439 26.58 5.55 -13.47
CA GLY A 439 25.95 5.98 -12.24
C GLY A 439 25.43 7.42 -12.36
N GLY A 440 24.22 7.63 -11.87
CA GLY A 440 23.61 8.95 -11.76
C GLY A 440 22.53 8.91 -10.69
N SER A 441 22.84 9.53 -9.54
CA SER A 441 21.87 9.84 -8.49
C SER A 441 20.71 10.65 -9.07
N LYS A 442 19.48 10.16 -8.90
CA LYS A 442 18.25 10.84 -9.35
C LYS A 442 17.31 11.13 -8.18
N PRO A 443 16.51 12.20 -8.29
CA PRO A 443 15.85 12.86 -7.15
C PRO A 443 14.57 12.15 -6.73
N ILE A 444 14.07 12.57 -5.58
CA ILE A 444 12.77 12.20 -5.00
C ILE A 444 11.65 12.43 -6.04
N ASN A 445 10.90 11.38 -6.36
CA ASN A 445 9.82 11.43 -7.34
C ASN A 445 8.54 12.01 -6.71
N ASN A 446 7.79 12.78 -7.51
CA ASN A 446 6.60 13.50 -7.08
C ASN A 446 5.43 13.12 -8.00
N ILE A 447 4.39 12.48 -7.48
CA ILE A 447 3.16 12.19 -8.26
C ILE A 447 2.14 13.28 -7.91
N ARG A 448 1.65 13.99 -8.93
CA ARG A 448 0.48 14.87 -8.77
C ARG A 448 -0.79 14.04 -8.85
N ILE A 449 -1.59 14.08 -7.79
CA ILE A 449 -2.99 13.64 -7.85
C ILE A 449 -3.79 14.84 -8.39
N SER A 450 -4.44 14.68 -9.54
CA SER A 450 -5.45 15.62 -9.99
C SER A 450 -6.67 15.49 -9.07
N ALA A 451 -6.91 16.52 -8.26
CA ALA A 451 -8.20 16.73 -7.60
C ALA A 451 -9.16 17.36 -8.59
#